data_AF-A0A4P6ADU2-F1
#
_entry.id   AF-A0A4P6ADU2-F1
#
_cell.length_a   1.000
_cell.length_b   1.000
_cell.length_c   1.000
_cell.angle_alpha   90.00
_cell.angle_beta   90.00
_cell.angle_gamma   90.00
#
_symmetry.space_group_name_H-M   'P 1'
#
loop_
_entity.id
_entity.type
_entity.pdbx_description
1 polymer ?
#
loop_
_entity_poly.entity_id
_entity_poly.type
_entity_poly.pdbx_seq_one_letter_code
_entity_poly.pdbx_strand_id
1 'polypeptide(L)'
;MSRIQKDPFTLINVIKVMVVVGFAIVLGVLINYFHTDESDTTEQAFKQKVNTFKNHVSTAHWQWKVQQPTSMIMLVHYNDTGKEINRKPVRMNHNGWPAIDHTDEGCEKVWTSLVAAPLMVDGFRVHSRYYVIDSESDDSEYGCRYSLSSGAFFDYFPETGETSELVW
;
A
#
# COMPACT_ATOMS: atom_id res chain seq x y z
N MET A 1 -28.77 -68.09 -4.43
CA MET A 1 -28.18 -66.82 -3.94
C MET A 1 -26.91 -66.55 -4.72
N SER A 2 -26.96 -65.74 -5.78
CA SER A 2 -25.78 -65.37 -6.57
C SER A 2 -24.97 -64.30 -5.83
N ARG A 3 -23.75 -64.62 -5.41
CA ARG A 3 -22.79 -63.62 -4.93
C ARG A 3 -22.36 -62.77 -6.12
N ILE A 4 -22.68 -61.48 -6.06
CA ILE A 4 -22.11 -60.47 -6.96
C ILE A 4 -20.63 -60.36 -6.58
N GLN A 5 -19.75 -60.98 -7.34
CA GLN A 5 -18.31 -60.78 -7.22
C GLN A 5 -18.01 -59.39 -7.80
N LYS A 6 -17.78 -58.41 -6.93
CA LYS A 6 -17.33 -57.08 -7.39
C LYS A 6 -15.91 -57.22 -7.94
N ASP A 7 -15.76 -57.02 -9.24
CA ASP A 7 -14.47 -57.09 -9.91
C ASP A 7 -13.52 -56.02 -9.34
N PRO A 8 -12.24 -56.36 -9.09
CA PRO A 8 -11.27 -55.41 -8.52
C PRO A 8 -11.07 -54.18 -9.43
N PHE A 9 -11.25 -54.34 -10.74
CA PHE A 9 -11.21 -53.27 -11.73
C PHE A 9 -12.34 -52.23 -11.52
N THR A 10 -13.55 -52.70 -11.21
CA THR A 10 -14.72 -51.84 -10.94
C THR A 10 -14.56 -51.08 -9.62
N LEU A 11 -13.93 -51.70 -8.62
CA LEU A 11 -13.70 -51.10 -7.31
C LEU A 11 -12.66 -49.96 -7.38
N ILE A 12 -11.59 -50.12 -8.16
CA ILE A 12 -10.58 -49.09 -8.39
C ILE A 12 -11.17 -47.86 -9.09
N ASN A 13 -12.05 -48.05 -10.08
CA ASN A 13 -12.68 -46.94 -10.79
C ASN A 13 -13.65 -46.16 -9.88
N VAL A 14 -14.39 -46.84 -9.00
CA VAL A 14 -15.26 -46.18 -8.01
C VAL A 14 -14.43 -45.33 -7.03
N ILE A 15 -13.28 -45.82 -6.57
CA ILE A 15 -12.40 -45.05 -5.67
C ILE A 15 -11.89 -43.78 -6.36
N LYS A 16 -11.45 -43.85 -7.62
CA LYS A 16 -10.98 -42.68 -8.37
C LYS A 16 -12.06 -41.60 -8.48
N VAL A 17 -13.29 -42.01 -8.80
CA VAL A 17 -14.43 -41.08 -8.88
C VAL A 17 -14.67 -40.42 -7.52
N MET A 18 -14.61 -41.17 -6.43
CA MET A 18 -14.86 -40.66 -5.09
C MET A 18 -13.78 -39.64 -4.65
N VAL A 19 -12.51 -39.88 -4.99
CA VAL A 19 -11.41 -38.93 -4.74
C VAL A 19 -11.61 -37.63 -5.53
N VAL A 20 -11.98 -37.72 -6.81
CA VAL A 20 -12.21 -36.53 -7.64
C VAL A 20 -13.39 -35.70 -7.11
N VAL A 21 -14.48 -36.36 -6.73
CA VAL A 21 -15.65 -35.69 -6.14
C VAL A 21 -15.29 -35.05 -4.79
N GLY A 22 -14.57 -35.78 -3.92
CA GLY A 22 -14.12 -35.25 -2.64
C GLY A 22 -13.21 -34.03 -2.82
N PHE A 23 -12.27 -34.08 -3.76
CA PHE A 23 -11.41 -32.95 -4.09
C PHE A 23 -12.23 -31.74 -4.58
N ALA A 24 -13.19 -31.95 -5.48
CA ALA A 24 -14.06 -30.88 -5.99
C ALA A 24 -14.90 -30.23 -4.87
N ILE A 25 -15.41 -31.02 -3.92
CA ILE A 25 -16.15 -30.50 -2.76
C ILE A 25 -15.25 -29.67 -1.87
N VAL A 26 -14.06 -30.17 -1.51
CA VAL A 26 -13.09 -29.43 -0.71
C VAL A 26 -12.70 -28.14 -1.40
N LEU A 27 -12.44 -28.18 -2.72
CA LEU A 27 -12.09 -27.01 -3.50
C LEU A 27 -13.25 -25.99 -3.55
N GLY A 28 -14.50 -26.45 -3.68
CA GLY A 28 -15.68 -25.59 -3.62
C GLY A 28 -15.86 -24.91 -2.25
N VAL A 29 -15.62 -25.65 -1.16
CA VAL A 29 -15.64 -25.07 0.21
C VAL A 29 -14.52 -24.07 0.39
N LEU A 30 -13.30 -24.38 -0.07
CA LEU A 30 -12.16 -23.47 -0.01
C LEU A 30 -12.42 -22.20 -0.82
N ILE A 31 -12.94 -22.32 -2.05
CA ILE A 31 -13.30 -21.15 -2.85
C ILE A 31 -14.33 -20.30 -2.11
N ASN A 32 -15.41 -20.89 -1.59
CA ASN A 32 -16.45 -20.13 -0.90
C ASN A 32 -15.98 -19.52 0.44
N TYR A 33 -15.10 -20.20 1.16
CA TYR A 33 -14.57 -19.72 2.45
C TYR A 33 -13.47 -18.67 2.28
N PHE A 34 -12.62 -18.80 1.26
CA PHE A 34 -11.52 -17.88 0.95
C PHE A 34 -11.89 -16.84 -0.12
N HIS A 35 -13.17 -16.76 -0.54
CA HIS A 35 -13.69 -15.63 -1.31
C HIS A 35 -13.86 -14.41 -0.40
N THR A 36 -12.75 -13.88 0.09
CA THR A 36 -12.70 -12.52 0.64
C THR A 36 -12.63 -11.55 -0.52
N ASP A 37 -13.51 -10.55 -0.52
CA ASP A 37 -13.51 -9.45 -1.49
C ASP A 37 -12.14 -8.74 -1.45
N GLU A 38 -11.27 -9.12 -2.39
CA GLU A 38 -9.86 -8.73 -2.50
C GLU A 38 -9.68 -7.20 -2.62
N SER A 39 -10.73 -6.51 -3.06
CA SER A 39 -10.79 -5.04 -3.10
C SER A 39 -10.82 -4.42 -1.70
N ASP A 40 -11.61 -4.96 -0.76
CA ASP A 40 -11.80 -4.33 0.55
C ASP A 40 -10.51 -4.48 1.41
N THR A 41 -9.77 -5.58 1.26
CA THR A 41 -8.49 -5.77 1.96
C THR A 41 -7.40 -4.84 1.43
N THR A 42 -7.29 -4.72 0.10
CA THR A 42 -6.29 -3.86 -0.54
C THR A 42 -6.53 -2.38 -0.24
N GLU A 43 -7.80 -1.95 -0.31
CA GLU A 43 -8.20 -0.58 -0.03
C GLU A 43 -7.95 -0.20 1.44
N GLN A 44 -8.27 -1.10 2.38
CA GLN A 44 -7.96 -0.89 3.80
C GLN A 44 -6.46 -0.83 4.05
N ALA A 45 -5.67 -1.72 3.45
CA ALA A 45 -4.21 -1.70 3.55
C ALA A 45 -3.63 -0.41 2.95
N PHE A 46 -4.22 0.12 1.86
CA PHE A 46 -3.79 1.37 1.27
C PHE A 46 -4.10 2.54 2.19
N LYS A 47 -5.32 2.60 2.72
CA LYS A 47 -5.73 3.60 3.71
C LYS A 47 -4.80 3.63 4.93
N GLN A 48 -4.34 2.47 5.41
CA GLN A 48 -3.35 2.42 6.48
C GLN A 48 -2.02 3.09 6.08
N LYS A 49 -1.51 2.82 4.87
CA LYS A 49 -0.30 3.48 4.37
C LYS A 49 -0.49 4.98 4.17
N VAL A 50 -1.65 5.41 3.69
CA VAL A 50 -2.01 6.85 3.60
C VAL A 50 -1.95 7.49 4.98
N ASN A 51 -2.55 6.87 5.99
CA ASN A 51 -2.52 7.39 7.36
C ASN A 51 -1.10 7.47 7.91
N THR A 52 -0.27 6.44 7.68
CA THR A 52 1.16 6.49 8.03
C THR A 52 1.85 7.68 7.36
N PHE A 53 1.64 7.86 6.05
CA PHE A 53 2.20 8.97 5.29
C PHE A 53 1.79 10.31 5.92
N LYS A 54 0.48 10.56 6.10
CA LYS A 54 -0.06 11.81 6.68
C LYS A 54 0.53 12.11 8.07
N ASN A 55 0.57 11.10 8.93
CA ASN A 55 1.14 11.22 10.26
C ASN A 55 2.62 11.58 10.20
N HIS A 56 3.39 10.91 9.34
CA HIS A 56 4.82 11.14 9.22
C HIS A 56 5.18 12.47 8.55
N VAL A 57 4.34 13.01 7.65
CA VAL A 57 4.48 14.41 7.18
C VAL A 57 4.42 15.37 8.37
N SER A 58 3.39 15.21 9.21
CA SER A 58 3.19 16.07 10.38
C SER A 58 4.32 15.91 11.41
N THR A 59 4.72 14.67 11.70
CA THR A 59 5.83 14.37 12.62
C THR A 59 7.15 14.95 12.11
N ALA A 60 7.44 14.81 10.81
CA ALA A 60 8.63 15.39 10.18
C ALA A 60 8.67 16.92 10.35
N HIS A 61 7.55 17.59 10.12
CA HIS A 61 7.45 19.04 10.32
C HIS A 61 7.73 19.45 11.77
N TRP A 62 7.11 18.78 12.74
CA TRP A 62 7.33 19.05 14.15
C TRP A 62 8.78 18.79 14.56
N GLN A 63 9.38 17.71 14.07
CA GLN A 63 10.78 17.40 14.33
C GLN A 63 11.70 18.50 13.78
N TRP A 64 11.45 18.96 12.55
CA TRP A 64 12.21 20.05 11.93
C TRP A 64 12.09 21.36 12.71
N LYS A 65 10.89 21.71 13.19
CA LYS A 65 10.68 22.91 14.01
C LYS A 65 11.46 22.87 15.33
N VAL A 66 11.59 21.70 15.94
CA VAL A 66 12.31 21.53 17.22
C VAL A 66 13.84 21.46 17.03
N GLN A 67 14.32 20.81 15.95
CA GLN A 67 15.74 20.55 15.73
C GLN A 67 16.50 21.69 15.01
N GLN A 68 15.85 22.84 14.80
CA GLN A 68 16.28 23.95 13.94
C GLN A 68 16.13 23.66 12.43
N PRO A 69 15.96 24.72 11.60
CA PRO A 69 15.86 24.57 10.16
C PRO A 69 17.05 23.82 9.55
N THR A 70 16.76 22.67 8.95
CA THR A 70 17.72 21.82 8.23
C THR A 70 17.13 21.37 6.90
N SER A 71 17.98 21.08 5.91
CA SER A 71 17.55 20.51 4.63
C SER A 71 17.23 19.02 4.71
N MET A 72 17.55 18.36 5.83
CA MET A 72 17.31 16.93 6.03
C MET A 72 17.15 16.60 7.52
N ILE A 73 16.17 15.76 7.83
CA ILE A 73 15.98 15.16 9.16
C ILE A 73 16.08 13.63 9.08
N MET A 74 16.35 12.99 10.21
CA MET A 74 16.21 11.54 10.35
C MET A 74 14.89 11.21 11.01
N LEU A 75 13.94 10.67 10.23
CA LEU A 75 12.64 10.22 10.72
C LEU A 75 12.74 8.78 11.22
N VAL A 76 12.27 8.54 12.45
CA VAL A 76 12.23 7.22 13.08
C VAL A 76 10.86 6.61 12.85
N HIS A 77 10.83 5.36 12.40
CA HIS A 77 9.60 4.61 12.14
C HIS A 77 9.40 3.59 13.24
N TYR A 78 8.21 3.60 13.82
CA TYR A 78 7.80 2.67 14.87
C TYR A 78 6.73 1.71 14.35
N ASN A 79 6.69 0.51 14.91
CA ASN A 79 5.54 -0.38 14.74
C ASN A 79 4.44 -0.05 15.76
N ASP A 80 3.33 -0.77 15.70
CA ASP A 80 2.17 -0.59 16.59
C ASP A 80 2.49 -0.87 18.06
N THR A 81 3.57 -1.60 18.35
CA THR A 81 4.04 -1.85 19.73
C THR A 81 5.00 -0.77 20.24
N GLY A 82 5.22 0.31 19.48
CA GLY A 82 6.15 1.39 19.82
C GLY A 82 7.64 1.01 19.68
N LYS A 83 7.95 -0.12 19.06
CA LYS A 83 9.32 -0.53 18.77
C LYS A 83 9.79 0.13 17.48
N GLU A 84 10.97 0.72 17.53
CA GLU A 84 11.63 1.23 16.32
C GLU A 84 11.89 0.08 15.34
N ILE A 85 11.43 0.26 14.10
CA ILE A 85 11.60 -0.70 13.00
C ILE A 85 12.47 -0.17 11.88
N ASN A 86 12.59 1.15 11.73
CA ASN A 86 13.39 1.76 10.68
C ASN A 86 13.78 3.21 11.02
N ARG A 87 14.77 3.74 10.31
CA ARG A 87 15.08 5.17 10.28
C ARG A 87 15.38 5.57 8.84
N LYS A 88 14.75 6.65 8.37
CA LYS A 88 14.94 7.14 7.00
C LYS A 88 15.27 8.63 6.99
N PRO A 89 16.23 9.07 6.14
CA PRO A 89 16.41 10.49 5.90
C PRO A 89 15.20 11.04 5.14
N VAL A 90 14.69 12.18 5.59
CA VAL A 90 13.62 12.93 4.93
C VAL A 90 14.21 14.29 4.56
N ARG A 91 14.23 14.60 3.26
CA ARG A 91 14.58 15.95 2.78
C ARG A 91 13.46 16.92 3.14
N MET A 92 13.83 18.12 3.54
CA MET A 92 12.87 19.16 3.95
C MET A 92 13.02 20.38 3.06
N ASN A 93 11.90 21.03 2.73
CA ASN A 93 11.92 22.32 2.05
C ASN A 93 12.15 23.46 3.05
N HIS A 94 12.21 24.69 2.53
CA HIS A 94 12.44 25.88 3.34
C HIS A 94 11.30 26.18 4.34
N ASN A 95 10.08 25.68 4.06
CA ASN A 95 8.92 25.77 4.94
C ASN A 95 8.87 24.68 6.02
N GLY A 96 9.83 23.75 6.02
CA GLY A 96 9.90 22.66 6.99
C GLY A 96 8.95 21.51 6.70
N TRP A 97 8.60 21.29 5.44
CA TRP A 97 7.80 20.15 4.98
C TRP A 97 8.67 19.16 4.18
N PRO A 98 8.31 17.86 4.15
CA PRO A 98 8.97 16.90 3.28
C PRO A 98 9.06 17.37 1.82
N ALA A 99 10.28 17.57 1.32
CA ALA A 99 10.52 18.04 -0.04
C ALA A 99 10.49 16.88 -1.04
N ILE A 100 9.95 17.13 -2.23
CA ILE A 100 10.03 16.22 -3.38
C ILE A 100 11.06 16.75 -4.39
N ASP A 101 11.64 15.85 -5.18
CA ASP A 101 12.19 16.23 -6.47
C ASP A 101 11.02 16.34 -7.47
N HIS A 102 11.07 17.26 -8.45
CA HIS A 102 9.98 17.51 -9.42
C HIS A 102 9.85 16.40 -10.48
N THR A 103 9.78 15.14 -10.05
CA THR A 103 9.71 13.93 -10.88
C THR A 103 8.89 12.85 -10.17
N ASP A 104 8.39 11.87 -10.93
CA ASP A 104 7.70 10.69 -10.37
C ASP A 104 8.59 9.91 -9.38
N GLU A 105 9.90 9.85 -9.66
CA GLU A 105 10.90 9.25 -8.78
C GLU A 105 11.07 10.06 -7.48
N GLY A 106 10.95 11.39 -7.55
CA GLY A 106 10.93 12.26 -6.37
C GLY A 106 9.75 11.96 -5.44
N CYS A 107 8.57 11.74 -6.01
CA CYS A 107 7.40 11.29 -5.26
C CYS A 107 7.64 9.89 -4.63
N GLU A 108 8.23 8.96 -5.38
CA GLU A 108 8.61 7.65 -4.83
C GLU A 108 9.60 7.76 -3.66
N LYS A 109 10.61 8.63 -3.76
CA LYS A 109 11.56 8.88 -2.67
C LYS A 109 10.87 9.41 -1.42
N VAL A 110 9.96 10.36 -1.57
CA VAL A 110 9.19 10.89 -0.42
C VAL A 110 8.31 9.82 0.20
N TRP A 111 7.60 9.02 -0.61
CA TRP A 111 6.85 7.86 -0.12
C TRP A 111 7.74 6.90 0.67
N THR A 112 8.85 6.46 0.10
CA THR A 112 9.73 5.46 0.75
C THR A 112 10.38 6.00 2.02
N SER A 113 10.68 7.30 2.08
CA SER A 113 11.18 7.96 3.29
C SER A 113 10.11 8.11 4.38
N LEU A 114 8.87 8.45 4.00
CA LEU A 114 7.76 8.68 4.94
C LEU A 114 7.00 7.42 5.33
N VAL A 115 6.96 6.38 4.51
CA VAL A 115 6.23 5.13 4.80
C VAL A 115 7.18 4.01 5.22
N ALA A 116 8.49 4.16 4.98
CA ALA A 116 9.52 3.14 5.17
C ALA A 116 9.21 1.79 4.49
N ALA A 117 8.46 1.84 3.38
CA ALA A 117 8.08 0.70 2.57
C ALA A 117 8.14 1.10 1.08
N PRO A 118 8.33 0.13 0.16
CA PRO A 118 8.19 0.39 -1.27
C PRO A 118 6.77 0.86 -1.61
N LEU A 119 6.57 1.35 -2.84
CA LEU A 119 5.26 1.67 -3.42
C LEU A 119 4.44 0.40 -3.72
N MET A 120 4.14 -0.37 -2.67
CA MET A 120 3.32 -1.57 -2.74
C MET A 120 2.41 -1.70 -1.52
N VAL A 121 1.21 -2.20 -1.77
CA VAL A 121 0.18 -2.49 -0.77
C VAL A 121 -0.49 -3.79 -1.14
N ASP A 122 -0.48 -4.77 -0.24
CA ASP A 122 -1.10 -6.08 -0.44
C ASP A 122 -0.72 -6.78 -1.77
N GLY A 123 0.54 -6.59 -2.21
CA GLY A 123 1.03 -7.12 -3.49
C GLY A 123 0.70 -6.27 -4.72
N PHE A 124 -0.14 -5.24 -4.58
CA PHE A 124 -0.45 -4.28 -5.63
C PHE A 124 0.52 -3.11 -5.62
N ARG A 125 0.87 -2.64 -6.82
CA ARG A 125 1.72 -1.46 -6.99
C ARG A 125 0.94 -0.18 -6.69
N VAL A 126 1.54 0.70 -5.92
CA VAL A 126 1.10 2.09 -5.81
C VAL A 126 1.81 2.91 -6.88
N HIS A 127 1.06 3.66 -7.68
CA HIS A 127 1.61 4.55 -8.69
C HIS A 127 1.86 5.92 -8.07
N SER A 128 3.09 6.42 -8.14
CA SER A 128 3.46 7.79 -7.79
C SER A 128 3.56 8.63 -9.06
N ARG A 129 2.91 9.79 -9.08
CA ARG A 129 2.95 10.72 -10.21
C ARG A 129 3.14 12.14 -9.73
N TYR A 130 4.17 12.79 -10.26
CA TYR A 130 4.37 14.23 -10.13
C TYR A 130 3.47 14.98 -11.11
N TYR A 131 2.91 16.10 -10.65
CA TYR A 131 2.14 17.00 -11.51
C TYR A 131 2.25 18.46 -11.04
N VAL A 132 2.02 19.37 -11.97
CA VAL A 132 1.94 20.82 -11.75
C VAL A 132 0.46 21.22 -11.83
N ILE A 133 0.00 22.03 -10.88
CA ILE A 133 -1.39 22.47 -10.72
C ILE A 133 -1.64 23.75 -11.49
N ASP A 134 -0.70 24.70 -11.41
CA ASP A 134 -0.78 25.97 -12.10
C ASP A 134 0.58 26.28 -12.72
N SER A 135 0.61 26.50 -14.04
CA SER A 135 1.86 26.70 -14.80
C SER A 135 1.99 28.12 -15.36
N GLU A 136 1.06 29.02 -15.04
CA GLU A 136 1.06 30.40 -15.58
C GLU A 136 1.63 31.44 -14.61
N SER A 137 1.89 31.09 -13.35
CA SER A 137 2.58 31.94 -12.36
C SER A 137 4.04 31.48 -12.14
N ASP A 138 4.92 32.41 -11.72
CA ASP A 138 6.30 32.10 -11.31
C ASP A 138 6.36 31.16 -10.08
N ASP A 139 5.25 31.03 -9.35
CA ASP A 139 5.07 30.12 -8.20
C ASP A 139 4.14 28.96 -8.59
N SER A 140 4.60 28.12 -9.53
CA SER A 140 3.83 26.95 -9.97
C SER A 140 3.63 25.97 -8.82
N GLU A 141 2.40 25.79 -8.37
CA GLU A 141 2.07 24.79 -7.35
C GLU A 141 2.19 23.39 -7.94
N TYR A 142 2.76 22.46 -7.17
CA TYR A 142 3.01 21.10 -7.63
C TYR A 142 2.70 20.09 -6.54
N GLY A 143 2.45 18.85 -6.95
CA GLY A 143 2.07 17.78 -6.04
C GLY A 143 2.48 16.40 -6.51
N CYS A 144 2.35 15.46 -5.58
CA CYS A 144 2.48 14.04 -5.83
C CYS A 144 1.14 13.36 -5.65
N ARG A 145 0.68 12.63 -6.68
CA ARG A 145 -0.46 11.73 -6.59
C ARG A 145 0.02 10.31 -6.34
N TYR A 146 -0.52 9.67 -5.31
CA TYR A 146 -0.33 8.25 -5.05
C TYR A 146 -1.64 7.52 -5.30
N SER A 147 -1.63 6.52 -6.18
CA SER A 147 -2.86 5.86 -6.63
C SER A 147 -2.73 4.34 -6.77
N LEU A 148 -3.84 3.65 -6.59
CA LEU A 148 -4.01 2.24 -6.94
C LEU A 148 -4.63 2.10 -8.33
N SER A 149 -4.42 0.94 -8.96
CA SER A 149 -5.09 0.59 -10.22
C SER A 149 -6.63 0.53 -10.11
N SER A 150 -7.17 0.39 -8.90
CA SER A 150 -8.62 0.43 -8.65
C SER A 150 -9.23 1.82 -8.89
N GLY A 151 -8.41 2.87 -8.89
CA GLY A 151 -8.87 4.26 -8.96
C GLY A 151 -8.64 5.03 -7.68
N ALA A 152 -8.46 4.36 -6.54
CA ALA A 152 -8.25 5.02 -5.26
C ALA A 152 -6.96 5.86 -5.24
N PHE A 153 -7.02 7.11 -4.77
CA PHE A 153 -5.84 8.00 -4.75
C PHE A 153 -5.89 9.06 -3.64
N PHE A 154 -4.72 9.60 -3.30
CA PHE A 154 -4.59 10.85 -2.56
C PHE A 154 -3.42 11.68 -3.10
N ASP A 155 -3.47 12.97 -2.83
CA ASP A 155 -2.47 13.95 -3.24
C ASP A 155 -1.68 14.48 -2.03
N TYR A 156 -0.41 14.80 -2.26
CA TYR A 156 0.49 15.49 -1.33
C TYR A 156 1.04 16.77 -1.96
N PHE A 157 0.98 17.87 -1.21
CA PHE A 157 1.42 19.20 -1.63
C PHE A 157 2.64 19.63 -0.80
N PRO A 158 3.87 19.59 -1.36
CA PRO A 158 5.09 19.79 -0.60
C PRO A 158 5.26 21.22 -0.06
N GLU A 159 4.69 22.23 -0.72
CA GLU A 159 4.79 23.62 -0.28
C GLU A 159 4.08 23.88 1.04
N THR A 160 2.91 23.27 1.24
CA THR A 160 2.05 23.46 2.42
C THR A 160 2.11 22.30 3.41
N GLY A 161 2.62 21.14 2.98
CA GLY A 161 2.55 19.89 3.74
C GLY A 161 1.16 19.26 3.73
N GLU A 162 0.21 19.80 2.98
CA GLU A 162 -1.16 19.30 2.95
C GLU A 162 -1.26 17.96 2.22
N THR A 163 -2.21 17.15 2.66
CA THR A 163 -2.57 15.89 2.01
C THR A 163 -4.06 15.87 1.77
N SER A 164 -4.49 15.50 0.56
CA SER A 164 -5.92 15.38 0.27
C SER A 164 -6.54 14.26 1.09
N GLU A 165 -7.87 14.28 1.19
CA GLU A 165 -8.59 13.07 1.59
C GLU A 165 -8.40 11.96 0.57
N LEU A 166 -8.52 10.72 1.04
CA LEU A 166 -8.48 9.54 0.19
C LEU A 166 -9.76 9.49 -0.64
N VAL A 167 -9.59 9.49 -1.97
CA VAL A 167 -10.67 9.37 -2.95
C VAL A 167 -10.73 7.92 -3.44
N TRP A 168 -11.93 7.39 -3.65
CA TRP A 168 -12.19 6.03 -4.15
C TRP A 168 -12.73 6.10 -5.59
#